data_AF-A0AAE1VT59-F1
#
_entry.id   AF-A0AAE1VT59-F1
#
_cell.length_a   1.000
_cell.length_b   1.000
_cell.length_c   1.000
_cell.angle_alpha   90.00
_cell.angle_beta   90.00
_cell.angle_gamma   90.00
#
_symmetry.space_group_name_H-M   'P 1'
#
loop_
_entity.id
_entity.type
_entity.pdbx_description
1 polymer ?
#
loop_
_entity_poly.entity_id
_entity_poly.type
_entity_poly.pdbx_seq_one_letter_code
_entity_poly.pdbx_strand_id
1 'polypeptide(L)'
;MRMAASLLRLHFHDCFVSGCDASLLLDGNSNTSEKFTPANLNSARGFEVIDNIKTAVENACSGVVSCADILAIAARDSVLLSGGPFWKVLLGRRGGLAANFSGSSTALPAPFDSLNTIISKFQAVGLNITDVVSLSGAHTIGLVQPLTTD
;
A
#
# COMPACT_ATOMS: atom_id res chain seq x y z
N MET A 1 7.18 4.98 14.72
CA MET A 1 7.78 3.92 13.86
C MET A 1 6.72 2.97 13.28
N ARG A 2 5.91 2.28 14.09
CA ARG A 2 4.95 1.27 13.57
C ARG A 2 3.91 1.81 12.57
N MET A 3 3.37 3.02 12.79
CA MET A 3 2.40 3.60 11.85
C MET A 3 3.05 4.02 10.53
N ALA A 4 4.26 4.59 10.57
CA ALA A 4 5.02 4.94 9.37
C ALA A 4 5.22 3.74 8.44
N ALA A 5 5.65 2.60 8.99
CA ALA A 5 5.78 1.36 8.22
C ALA A 5 4.43 0.88 7.64
N SER A 6 3.33 1.05 8.36
CA SER A 6 2.00 0.64 7.87
C SER A 6 1.49 1.52 6.73
N LEU A 7 1.69 2.84 6.79
CA LEU A 7 1.31 3.74 5.70
C LEU A 7 2.16 3.51 4.44
N LEU A 8 3.45 3.25 4.60
CA LEU A 8 4.32 2.82 3.50
C LEU A 8 3.80 1.52 2.86
N ARG A 9 3.43 0.54 3.69
CA ARG A 9 2.87 -0.73 3.23
C ARG A 9 1.51 -0.56 2.55
N LEU A 10 0.63 0.31 3.05
CA LEU A 10 -0.65 0.59 2.39
C LEU A 10 -0.44 1.12 0.97
N HIS A 11 0.51 2.03 0.77
CA HIS A 11 0.82 2.52 -0.56
C HIS A 11 1.38 1.42 -1.49
N PHE A 12 2.24 0.53 -0.98
CA PHE A 12 2.71 -0.63 -1.74
C PHE A 12 1.54 -1.53 -2.16
N HIS A 13 0.64 -1.87 -1.23
CA HIS A 13 -0.49 -2.75 -1.50
C HIS A 13 -1.50 -2.14 -2.48
N ASP A 14 -1.72 -0.83 -2.40
CA ASP A 14 -2.52 -0.07 -3.37
C ASP A 14 -1.89 -0.16 -4.76
N CYS A 15 -0.63 0.27 -4.91
CA CYS A 15 0.02 0.33 -6.21
C CYS A 15 0.19 -1.03 -6.91
N PHE A 16 0.31 -2.13 -6.16
CA PHE A 16 0.47 -3.46 -6.72
C PHE A 16 -0.82 -4.03 -7.31
N VAL A 17 -1.97 -3.44 -7.02
CA VAL A 17 -3.29 -3.96 -7.41
C VAL A 17 -4.02 -2.91 -8.23
N SER A 18 -4.12 -3.11 -9.54
CA SER A 18 -4.75 -2.14 -10.46
C SER A 18 -4.07 -0.76 -10.56
N GLY A 19 -2.89 -0.60 -9.94
CA GLY A 19 -2.15 0.66 -9.91
C GLY A 19 -2.49 1.50 -8.67
N CYS A 20 -1.81 2.63 -8.50
CA CYS A 20 -1.99 3.48 -7.31
C CYS A 20 -3.26 4.33 -7.45
N ASP A 21 -4.43 3.76 -7.16
CA ASP A 21 -5.73 4.43 -7.34
C ASP A 21 -6.55 4.50 -6.04
N ALA A 22 -6.00 4.13 -4.88
CA ALA A 22 -6.72 4.03 -3.62
C ALA A 22 -7.87 3.00 -3.60
N SER A 23 -7.90 2.02 -4.50
CA SER A 23 -8.89 0.94 -4.49
C SER A 23 -8.87 0.15 -3.18
N LEU A 24 -7.68 0.01 -2.56
CA LEU A 24 -7.48 -0.65 -1.27
C LEU A 24 -8.26 0.01 -0.12
N LEU A 25 -8.57 1.31 -0.23
CA LEU A 25 -9.28 2.05 0.80
C LEU A 25 -10.79 1.82 0.77
N LEU A 26 -11.33 1.34 -0.36
CA LEU A 26 -12.77 1.14 -0.53
C LEU A 26 -13.29 0.03 0.40
N ASP A 27 -14.29 0.38 1.18
CA ASP A 27 -15.01 -0.56 2.03
C ASP A 27 -15.96 -1.45 1.20
N GLY A 28 -16.27 -2.61 1.77
CA GLY A 28 -17.10 -3.63 1.15
C GLY A 28 -17.30 -4.80 2.10
N ASN A 29 -17.73 -5.94 1.55
CA ASN A 29 -17.85 -7.18 2.32
C ASN A 29 -16.63 -8.08 2.10
N SER A 30 -16.65 -9.26 2.71
CA SER A 30 -15.56 -10.24 2.69
C SER A 30 -15.14 -10.70 1.29
N ASN A 31 -15.94 -10.44 0.26
CA ASN A 31 -15.71 -10.91 -1.10
C ASN A 31 -15.53 -9.75 -2.10
N THR A 32 -15.64 -8.50 -1.66
CA THR A 32 -15.56 -7.33 -2.56
C THR A 32 -14.46 -6.35 -2.19
N SER A 33 -14.13 -6.17 -0.91
CA SER A 33 -13.09 -5.24 -0.50
C SER A 33 -11.73 -5.91 -0.40
N GLU A 34 -10.71 -5.27 -0.97
CA GLU A 34 -9.32 -5.72 -0.90
C GLU A 34 -8.83 -5.90 0.55
N LYS A 35 -9.43 -5.18 1.51
CA LYS A 35 -9.17 -5.30 2.95
C LYS A 35 -9.36 -6.71 3.49
N PHE A 36 -10.21 -7.53 2.86
CA PHE A 36 -10.51 -8.91 3.27
C PHE A 36 -9.69 -9.98 2.51
N THR A 37 -8.75 -9.59 1.66
CA THR A 37 -7.89 -10.56 0.97
C THR A 37 -6.81 -11.13 1.88
N PRO A 38 -6.23 -12.32 1.59
CA PRO A 38 -5.24 -12.97 2.47
C PRO A 38 -4.04 -12.09 2.85
N ALA A 39 -3.61 -11.21 1.95
CA ALA A 39 -2.50 -10.30 2.20
C ALA A 39 -2.84 -9.11 3.12
N ASN A 40 -4.13 -8.75 3.23
CA ASN A 40 -4.61 -7.54 3.91
C ASN A 40 -5.37 -7.84 5.20
N LEU A 41 -6.15 -8.91 5.23
CA LEU A 41 -6.99 -9.27 6.35
C LEU A 41 -6.15 -9.45 7.62
N ASN A 42 -6.53 -8.77 8.71
CA ASN A 42 -5.82 -8.77 10.00
C ASN A 42 -4.34 -8.35 9.92
N SER A 43 -3.95 -7.65 8.85
CA SER A 43 -2.56 -7.31 8.54
C SER A 43 -2.39 -5.84 8.12
N ALA A 44 -3.12 -5.40 7.08
CA ALA A 44 -3.15 -4.02 6.64
C ALA A 44 -3.82 -3.14 7.73
N ARG A 45 -3.27 -1.94 7.96
CA ARG A 45 -3.68 -1.03 9.03
C ARG A 45 -3.26 0.41 8.75
N GLY A 46 -3.85 1.37 9.44
CA GLY A 46 -3.61 2.81 9.23
C GLY A 46 -4.67 3.48 8.37
N PHE A 47 -5.77 2.79 8.05
CA PHE A 47 -6.90 3.33 7.31
C PHE A 47 -7.48 4.56 8.03
N GLU A 48 -7.60 4.49 9.35
CA GLU A 48 -8.09 5.58 10.21
C GLU A 48 -7.20 6.83 10.16
N VAL A 49 -5.89 6.65 9.93
CA VAL A 49 -4.95 7.76 9.77
C VAL A 49 -5.14 8.41 8.41
N ILE A 50 -5.37 7.61 7.36
CA ILE A 50 -5.67 8.12 6.02
C ILE A 50 -6.99 8.91 6.04
N ASP A 51 -8.02 8.42 6.75
CA ASP A 51 -9.28 9.14 6.90
C ASP A 51 -9.08 10.49 7.59
N ASN A 52 -8.32 10.53 8.69
CA ASN A 52 -8.00 11.79 9.37
C ASN A 52 -7.23 12.78 8.49
N ILE A 53 -6.27 12.29 7.70
CA ILE A 53 -5.55 13.13 6.72
C ILE A 53 -6.53 13.64 5.67
N LYS A 54 -7.39 12.78 5.13
CA LYS A 54 -8.38 13.16 4.12
C LYS A 54 -9.34 14.21 4.66
N THR A 55 -9.87 14.05 5.87
CA THR A 55 -10.72 15.06 6.51
C THR A 55 -10.01 16.40 6.68
N ALA A 56 -8.77 16.39 7.18
CA ALA A 56 -8.00 17.62 7.36
C ALA A 56 -7.73 18.33 6.03
N VAL A 57 -7.40 17.57 4.98
CA VAL A 57 -7.16 18.10 3.64
C VAL A 57 -8.45 18.61 2.99
N GLU A 58 -9.58 17.91 3.14
CA GLU A 58 -10.88 18.39 2.63
C GLU A 58 -11.33 19.69 3.31
N ASN A 59 -11.05 19.84 4.60
CA ASN A 59 -11.32 21.09 5.32
C ASN A 59 -10.48 22.27 4.81
N ALA A 60 -9.29 21.99 4.26
CA ALA A 60 -8.40 23.02 3.70
C ALA A 60 -8.65 23.29 2.21
N CYS A 61 -8.93 22.25 1.43
CA CYS A 61 -9.12 22.31 -0.01
C CYS A 61 -10.04 21.19 -0.52
N SER A 62 -11.35 21.38 -0.31
CA SER A 62 -12.35 20.37 -0.64
C SER A 62 -12.34 19.94 -2.11
N GLY A 63 -12.36 18.62 -2.33
CA GLY A 63 -12.42 17.99 -3.65
C GLY A 63 -11.14 18.08 -4.47
N VAL A 64 -10.03 18.59 -3.92
CA VAL A 64 -8.79 18.83 -4.68
C VAL A 64 -7.84 17.64 -4.64
N VAL A 65 -7.60 17.07 -3.46
CA VAL A 65 -6.56 16.03 -3.27
C VAL A 65 -7.19 14.65 -3.24
N SER A 66 -6.74 13.76 -4.13
CA SER A 66 -7.23 12.37 -4.18
C SER A 66 -6.67 11.53 -3.03
N CYS A 67 -7.38 10.47 -2.66
CA CYS A 67 -6.90 9.51 -1.66
C CYS A 67 -5.64 8.78 -2.13
N ALA A 68 -5.49 8.56 -3.45
CA ALA A 68 -4.31 7.96 -4.04
C ALA A 68 -3.05 8.83 -3.85
N ASP A 69 -3.18 10.15 -4.02
CA ASP A 69 -2.07 11.07 -3.74
C ASP A 69 -1.81 11.21 -2.23
N ILE A 70 -2.85 11.13 -1.38
CA ILE A 70 -2.65 11.07 0.08
C ILE A 70 -1.83 9.85 0.47
N LEU A 71 -2.12 8.66 -0.06
CA LEU A 71 -1.33 7.45 0.21
C LEU A 71 0.14 7.62 -0.21
N ALA A 72 0.38 8.17 -1.40
CA ALA A 72 1.72 8.40 -1.92
C ALA A 72 2.52 9.40 -1.07
N ILE A 73 1.90 10.52 -0.66
CA ILE A 73 2.52 11.52 0.21
C ILE A 73 2.77 10.93 1.60
N ALA A 74 1.78 10.25 2.18
CA ALA A 74 1.87 9.64 3.50
C ALA A 74 2.97 8.58 3.57
N ALA A 75 3.17 7.79 2.52
CA ALA A 75 4.27 6.83 2.41
C ALA A 75 5.63 7.54 2.40
N ARG A 76 5.80 8.60 1.61
CA ARG A 76 7.05 9.38 1.57
C ARG A 76 7.35 10.03 2.91
N ASP A 77 6.37 10.71 3.50
CA ASP A 77 6.53 11.37 4.80
C ASP A 77 6.83 10.35 5.91
N SER A 78 6.23 9.17 5.85
CA SER A 78 6.52 8.06 6.75
C SER A 78 7.97 7.60 6.69
N VAL A 79 8.54 7.48 5.49
CA VAL A 79 9.95 7.12 5.30
C VAL A 79 10.86 8.23 5.82
N LEU A 80 10.60 9.49 5.47
CA LEU A 80 11.37 10.64 5.95
C LEU A 80 11.38 10.71 7.48
N LEU A 81 10.22 10.64 8.11
CA LEU A 81 10.07 10.72 9.57
C LEU A 81 10.65 9.51 10.30
N SER A 82 10.93 8.42 9.59
CA SER A 82 11.64 7.25 10.11
C SER A 82 13.16 7.32 9.90
N GLY A 83 13.69 8.46 9.41
CA GLY A 83 15.11 8.68 9.15
C GLY A 83 15.58 8.24 7.76
N GLY A 84 14.65 7.88 6.88
CA GLY A 84 14.93 7.53 5.49
C GLY A 84 15.09 8.75 4.57
N PRO A 85 15.34 8.52 3.27
CA PRO A 85 15.55 9.59 2.31
C PRO A 85 14.25 10.36 2.01
N PHE A 86 14.41 11.61 1.58
CA PHE A 86 13.33 12.38 0.97
C PHE A 86 13.31 12.16 -0.54
N TRP A 87 12.12 12.16 -1.12
CA TRP A 87 11.92 12.34 -2.56
C TRP A 87 10.69 13.19 -2.83
N LYS A 88 10.65 13.83 -4.01
CA LYS A 88 9.47 14.55 -4.48
C LYS A 88 8.46 13.53 -5.02
N VAL A 89 7.28 13.49 -4.42
CA VAL A 89 6.17 12.66 -4.90
C VAL A 89 5.54 13.32 -6.12
N LEU A 90 5.40 12.58 -7.21
CA LEU A 90 4.57 12.99 -8.36
C LEU A 90 3.10 12.89 -7.96
N LEU A 91 2.29 13.87 -8.32
CA LEU A 91 0.88 13.99 -7.95
C LEU A 91 -0.01 14.04 -9.20
N GLY A 92 -1.32 13.99 -9.00
CA GLY A 92 -2.35 14.01 -10.04
C GLY A 92 -3.03 12.66 -10.23
N ARG A 93 -2.82 11.69 -9.34
CA ARG A 93 -3.55 10.41 -9.37
C ARG A 93 -5.02 10.67 -9.06
N ARG A 94 -5.89 9.85 -9.65
CA ARG A 94 -7.33 9.86 -9.36
C ARG A 94 -7.70 8.63 -8.54
N GLY A 95 -8.77 8.74 -7.76
CA GLY A 95 -9.32 7.61 -7.03
C GLY A 95 -9.98 6.61 -7.99
N GLY A 96 -9.77 5.31 -7.74
CA GLY A 96 -10.46 4.21 -8.37
C GLY A 96 -11.94 4.18 -7.95
N LEU A 97 -12.77 3.60 -8.80
CA LEU A 97 -14.22 3.47 -8.57
C LEU A 97 -14.62 2.09 -8.06
N ALA A 98 -13.69 1.13 -8.04
CA ALA A 98 -13.94 -0.24 -7.64
C ALA A 98 -12.68 -0.86 -7.03
N ALA A 99 -12.87 -1.67 -5.99
CA ALA A 99 -11.85 -2.56 -5.45
C ALA A 99 -11.62 -3.75 -6.38
N ASN A 100 -10.40 -4.29 -6.40
CA ASN A 100 -10.04 -5.49 -7.16
C ASN A 100 -9.63 -6.62 -6.20
N PHE A 101 -10.63 -7.22 -5.55
CA PHE A 101 -10.46 -8.33 -4.60
C PHE A 101 -9.64 -9.49 -5.19
N SER A 102 -9.95 -9.90 -6.43
CA SER A 102 -9.27 -11.03 -7.08
C SER A 102 -7.81 -10.70 -7.40
N GLY A 103 -7.54 -9.48 -7.89
CA GLY A 103 -6.19 -8.99 -8.12
C GLY A 103 -5.38 -8.95 -6.82
N SER A 104 -5.91 -8.35 -5.76
CA SER A 104 -5.23 -8.29 -4.45
C SER A 104 -4.98 -9.68 -3.85
N SER A 105 -5.85 -10.66 -4.12
CA SER A 105 -5.66 -12.04 -3.64
C SER A 105 -4.51 -12.78 -4.33
N THR A 106 -4.04 -12.33 -5.50
CA THR A 106 -3.10 -13.09 -6.34
C THR A 106 -1.84 -12.32 -6.73
N ALA A 107 -1.93 -11.01 -6.93
CA ALA A 107 -0.83 -10.17 -7.40
C ALA A 107 0.21 -9.86 -6.31
N LEU A 108 -0.21 -9.79 -5.05
CA LEU A 108 0.67 -9.44 -3.95
C LEU A 108 1.68 -10.59 -3.65
N PRO A 109 2.99 -10.29 -3.53
CA PRO A 109 3.99 -11.28 -3.13
C PRO A 109 3.71 -11.82 -1.73
N ALA A 110 3.74 -13.14 -1.57
CA ALA A 110 3.64 -13.81 -0.28
C ALA A 110 5.04 -14.01 0.34
N PRO A 111 5.17 -14.04 1.67
CA PRO A 111 6.46 -14.23 2.33
C PRO A 111 7.09 -15.63 2.08
N PHE A 112 6.29 -16.59 1.61
CA PHE A 112 6.72 -17.95 1.26
C PHE A 112 6.85 -18.17 -0.25
N ASP A 113 6.67 -17.12 -1.07
CA ASP A 113 6.92 -17.22 -2.51
C ASP A 113 8.42 -17.46 -2.77
N SER A 114 8.73 -18.28 -3.79
CA SER A 114 10.10 -18.42 -4.27
C SER A 114 10.62 -17.08 -4.82
N LEU A 115 11.94 -16.87 -4.83
CA LEU A 115 12.52 -15.64 -5.39
C LEU A 115 12.07 -15.40 -6.85
N ASN A 116 12.00 -16.44 -7.67
CA ASN A 116 11.54 -16.35 -9.06
C ASN A 116 10.07 -15.92 -9.16
N THR A 117 9.23 -16.35 -8.21
CA THR A 117 7.83 -15.94 -8.11
C THR A 117 7.74 -14.46 -7.72
N ILE A 118 8.51 -14.01 -6.73
CA ILE A 118 8.56 -12.61 -6.31
C ILE A 118 8.99 -11.72 -7.48
N ILE A 119 10.08 -12.08 -8.17
CA ILE A 119 10.56 -11.33 -9.34
C ILE A 119 9.48 -11.24 -10.42
N SER A 120 8.81 -12.35 -10.74
CA SER A 120 7.73 -12.38 -11.73
C SER A 120 6.56 -11.45 -11.37
N LYS A 121 6.17 -11.41 -10.09
CA LYS A 121 5.09 -10.52 -9.60
C LYS A 121 5.47 -9.04 -9.70
N PHE A 122 6.71 -8.67 -9.38
CA PHE A 122 7.21 -7.30 -9.58
C PHE A 122 7.27 -6.92 -11.06
N GLN A 123 7.74 -7.83 -11.93
CA GLN A 123 7.77 -7.60 -13.37
C GLN A 123 6.37 -7.39 -13.96
N ALA A 124 5.35 -8.08 -13.44
CA ALA A 124 3.96 -7.92 -13.87
C ALA A 124 3.40 -6.51 -13.62
N VAL A 125 3.98 -5.76 -12.69
CA VAL A 125 3.63 -4.35 -12.42
C VAL A 125 4.71 -3.37 -12.92
N GLY A 126 5.62 -3.83 -13.78
CA GLY A 126 6.63 -2.99 -14.43
C GLY A 126 7.87 -2.69 -13.59
N LEU A 127 8.11 -3.45 -12.52
CA LEU A 127 9.28 -3.31 -11.65
C LEU A 127 10.32 -4.41 -11.95
N ASN A 128 11.60 -4.03 -12.04
CA ASN A 128 12.68 -4.96 -12.35
C ASN A 128 13.33 -5.56 -11.09
N ILE A 129 14.36 -6.38 -11.25
CA ILE A 129 15.04 -7.04 -10.11
C ILE A 129 15.74 -6.06 -9.15
N THR A 130 16.27 -4.94 -9.66
CA THR A 130 16.83 -3.88 -8.81
C THR A 130 15.74 -3.26 -7.94
N ASP A 131 14.52 -3.11 -8.48
CA ASP A 131 13.37 -2.62 -7.72
C ASP A 131 12.92 -3.63 -6.66
N VAL A 132 12.94 -4.94 -6.96
CA VAL A 132 12.69 -6.00 -5.96
C VAL A 132 13.62 -5.85 -4.76
N VAL A 133 14.93 -5.74 -5.01
CA VAL A 133 15.95 -5.63 -3.95
C VAL A 133 15.77 -4.31 -3.18
N SER A 134 15.60 -3.20 -3.90
CA SER A 134 15.49 -1.87 -3.29
C SER A 134 14.23 -1.72 -2.44
N LEU A 135 13.08 -2.18 -2.94
CA LEU A 135 11.78 -2.08 -2.25
C LEU A 135 11.66 -3.09 -1.11
N SER A 136 12.35 -4.24 -1.17
CA SER A 136 12.48 -5.15 -0.02
C SER A 136 13.14 -4.48 1.19
N GLY A 137 13.95 -3.44 0.97
CA GLY A 137 14.52 -2.60 2.01
C GLY A 137 13.48 -1.91 2.91
N ALA A 138 12.22 -1.78 2.46
CA ALA A 138 11.13 -1.26 3.28
C ALA A 138 10.90 -2.07 4.57
N HIS A 139 11.31 -3.35 4.60
CA HIS A 139 11.27 -4.19 5.79
C HIS A 139 12.29 -3.78 6.88
N THR A 140 13.11 -2.74 6.65
CA THR A 140 13.96 -2.14 7.71
C THR A 140 13.15 -1.47 8.81
N ILE A 141 11.86 -1.21 8.60
CA ILE A 141 10.91 -0.71 9.60
C ILE A 141 9.64 -1.57 9.60
N GLY A 142 8.92 -1.56 10.72
CA GLY A 142 7.66 -2.29 10.86
C GLY A 142 7.80 -3.58 11.67
N LEU A 143 6.77 -4.42 11.59
CA LEU A 143 6.64 -5.66 12.35
C LEU A 143 5.92 -6.70 11.49
N VAL A 144 6.19 -7.98 11.75
CA VAL A 144 5.51 -9.13 11.15
C VAL A 144 4.86 -9.97 12.25
N GLN A 145 3.76 -10.65 11.93
CA GLN A 145 3.15 -11.63 12.83
C GLN A 145 3.84 -12.99 12.65
N PRO A 146 3.97 -13.81 13.72
CA PRO A 146 4.33 -15.21 13.56
C PRO A 146 3.34 -15.90 12.63
N LEU A 147 3.83 -16.78 11.75
CA LEU A 147 2.97 -17.62 10.92
C LEU A 147 2.25 -18.61 11.85
N THR A 148 0.94 -18.46 12.03
CA THR A 148 0.12 -19.50 12.65
C THR A 148 -0.07 -20.61 11.63
N THR A 149 0.67 -21.72 11.80
CA THR A 149 0.31 -22.99 11.17
C THR A 149 -0.78 -23.61 12.04
N ASP A 150 -2.03 -23.60 11.56
CA ASP A 150 -3.01 -24.59 12.02
C ASP A 150 -2.61 -25.97 11.46
#